data_AF-A0A7C2SRU3-F1
#
_entry.id   AF-A0A7C2SRU3-F1
#
_cell.length_a   1.000
_cell.length_b   1.000
_cell.length_c   1.000
_cell.angle_alpha   90.00
_cell.angle_beta   90.00
_cell.angle_gamma   90.00
#
_symmetry.space_group_name_H-M   'P 1'
#
loop_
_entity.id
_entity.type
_entity.pdbx_description
1 polymer ?
#
loop_
_entity_poly.entity_id
_entity_poly.type
_entity_poly.pdbx_seq_one_letter_code
_entity_poly.pdbx_strand_id
1 'polypeptide(L)'
;MDKMDLEQLNSSLAEVIKISKSCNEINPADCLQDDEIINHSQNDINTIVSSLTEGVNDTWNTVKRLFEFVRDRIIYDFAPEIEGPEDWQASTILKRGSGFCHQKAILLTAFLRASRLPAALVFQNVVDHVILNSRYEKLLPNGRLPLHALVAVNINDKWYRLDATLDAELCRKKAYRLTKVIPGEETLLPKLTLKGNPHFIIESELGYFESYPREFRDLLLKNWNEWNLWQAYVRKKHLTM
;
A
#
# COMPACT_ATOMS: atom_id res chain seq x y z
N MET A 1 -19.34 13.39 4.71
CA MET A 1 -18.13 14.23 4.79
C MET A 1 -18.58 15.65 4.56
N ASP A 2 -18.64 16.43 5.64
CA ASP A 2 -19.00 17.84 5.53
C ASP A 2 -17.85 18.60 4.85
N LYS A 3 -18.12 19.74 4.20
CA LYS A 3 -17.10 20.50 3.46
C LYS A 3 -15.91 20.92 4.35
N MET A 4 -16.16 21.10 5.64
CA MET A 4 -15.17 21.52 6.64
C MET A 4 -14.12 20.42 6.91
N ASP A 5 -14.48 19.13 6.80
CA ASP A 5 -13.54 18.01 6.99
C ASP A 5 -12.61 17.84 5.78
N LEU A 6 -13.12 18.11 4.57
CA LEU A 6 -12.34 18.04 3.33
C LEU A 6 -11.26 19.11 3.25
N GLU A 7 -11.53 20.34 3.69
CA GLU A 7 -10.52 21.41 3.72
C GLU A 7 -9.42 21.13 4.75
N GLN A 8 -9.78 20.61 5.92
CA GLN A 8 -8.80 20.24 6.94
C GLN A 8 -7.97 19.02 6.50
N LEU A 9 -8.59 18.03 5.87
CA LEU A 9 -7.91 16.90 5.21
C LEU A 9 -6.90 17.42 4.19
N ASN A 10 -7.33 18.29 3.26
CA ASN A 10 -6.45 18.86 2.24
C ASN A 10 -5.28 19.66 2.83
N SER A 11 -5.50 20.39 3.92
CA SER A 11 -4.46 21.16 4.61
C SER A 11 -3.42 20.25 5.29
N SER A 12 -3.87 19.23 6.04
CA SER A 12 -2.97 18.25 6.67
C SER A 12 -2.20 17.45 5.63
N LEU A 13 -2.84 17.07 4.53
CA LEU A 13 -2.15 16.39 3.42
C LEU A 13 -1.14 17.30 2.72
N ALA A 14 -1.44 18.58 2.56
CA ALA A 14 -0.49 19.55 1.99
C ALA A 14 0.76 19.70 2.86
N GLU A 15 0.64 19.71 4.19
CA GLU A 15 1.80 19.74 5.10
C GLU A 15 2.66 18.47 4.99
N VAL A 16 2.05 17.27 4.92
CA VAL A 16 2.80 16.02 4.76
C VAL A 16 3.49 15.96 3.38
N ILE A 17 2.84 16.46 2.34
CA ILE A 17 3.43 16.52 1.00
C ILE A 17 4.66 17.46 0.98
N LYS A 18 4.69 18.52 1.80
CA LYS A 18 5.86 19.42 1.88
C LYS A 18 7.13 18.73 2.41
N ILE A 19 6.97 17.73 3.26
CA ILE A 19 8.12 16.96 3.82
C ILE A 19 8.45 15.72 2.99
N SER A 20 7.69 15.45 1.93
CA SER A 20 7.95 14.35 1.02
C SER A 20 9.29 14.55 0.30
N LYS A 21 9.97 13.45 0.01
CA LYS A 21 11.23 13.45 -0.75
C LYS A 21 11.00 12.92 -2.15
N SER A 22 11.75 13.43 -3.11
CA SER A 22 11.90 12.77 -4.41
C SER A 22 12.80 11.53 -4.29
N CYS A 23 12.82 10.70 -5.34
CA CYS A 23 13.69 9.53 -5.40
C CYS A 23 15.19 9.85 -5.30
N ASN A 24 15.60 11.09 -5.61
CA ASN A 24 16.99 11.55 -5.52
C ASN A 24 17.34 12.13 -4.14
N GLU A 25 16.34 12.52 -3.35
CA GLU A 25 16.54 13.13 -2.02
C GLU A 25 16.44 12.09 -0.90
N ILE A 26 15.72 10.99 -1.12
CA ILE A 26 15.58 9.95 -0.12
C ILE A 26 16.84 9.11 0.03
N ASN A 27 17.33 9.00 1.26
CA ASN A 27 18.56 8.30 1.59
C ASN A 27 18.27 6.81 1.85
N PRO A 28 18.87 5.87 1.09
CA PRO A 28 18.70 4.44 1.32
C PRO A 28 19.08 3.98 2.73
N ALA A 29 20.06 4.61 3.37
CA ALA A 29 20.48 4.20 4.72
C ALA A 29 19.38 4.44 5.78
N ASP A 30 18.61 5.52 5.62
CA ASP A 30 17.50 5.84 6.51
C ASP A 30 16.30 4.89 6.25
N CYS A 31 16.19 4.39 5.02
CA CYS A 31 15.20 3.39 4.59
C CYS A 31 15.53 1.95 5.03
N LEU A 32 16.48 1.77 5.95
CA LEU A 32 16.76 0.51 6.65
C LEU A 32 16.36 0.56 8.12
N GLN A 33 16.02 1.74 8.65
CA GLN A 33 15.74 1.90 10.07
C GLN A 33 14.43 1.22 10.46
N ASP A 34 14.39 0.78 11.72
CA ASP A 34 13.17 0.29 12.34
C ASP A 34 12.42 1.40 13.07
N ASP A 35 11.11 1.24 13.19
CA ASP A 35 10.26 2.15 13.94
C ASP A 35 9.00 1.45 14.47
N GLU A 36 8.13 2.19 15.14
CA GLU A 36 6.89 1.67 15.74
C GLU A 36 5.94 1.02 14.71
N ILE A 37 5.87 1.53 13.48
CA ILE A 37 4.91 1.14 12.44
C ILE A 37 5.51 0.06 11.53
N ILE A 38 6.72 0.28 11.00
CA ILE A 38 7.40 -0.70 10.14
C ILE A 38 7.83 -1.91 10.95
N ASN A 39 8.25 -1.71 12.21
CA ASN A 39 8.58 -2.71 13.23
C ASN A 39 9.16 -4.05 12.72
N HIS A 40 10.06 -3.98 11.75
CA HIS A 40 10.59 -5.13 11.03
C HIS A 40 11.53 -6.00 11.88
N SER A 41 12.01 -5.50 13.03
CA SER A 41 12.79 -6.29 13.98
C SER A 41 11.94 -7.29 14.77
N GLN A 42 10.61 -7.25 14.66
CA GLN A 42 9.72 -8.21 15.33
C GLN A 42 10.00 -9.65 14.88
N ASN A 43 9.94 -10.59 15.82
CA ASN A 43 10.30 -12.00 15.58
C ASN A 43 9.43 -12.65 14.49
N ASP A 44 8.13 -12.34 14.46
CA ASP A 44 7.20 -12.91 13.47
C ASP A 44 7.54 -12.44 12.05
N ILE A 45 7.95 -11.18 11.88
CA ILE A 45 8.41 -10.64 10.58
C ILE A 45 9.67 -11.38 10.13
N ASN A 46 10.70 -11.42 10.99
CA ASN A 46 11.97 -12.06 10.66
C ASN A 46 11.83 -13.56 10.38
N THR A 47 10.95 -14.25 11.09
CA THR A 47 10.67 -15.69 10.88
C THR A 47 10.11 -15.94 9.49
N ILE A 48 9.08 -15.19 9.09
CA ILE A 48 8.47 -15.33 7.77
C ILE A 48 9.45 -14.93 6.66
N VAL A 49 10.15 -13.80 6.82
CA VAL A 49 11.13 -13.33 5.85
C VAL A 49 12.25 -14.35 5.66
N SER A 50 12.81 -14.90 6.73
CA SER A 50 13.86 -15.93 6.67
C SER A 50 13.36 -17.18 5.94
N SER A 51 12.15 -17.65 6.26
CA SER A 51 11.56 -18.81 5.58
C SER A 51 11.32 -18.58 4.08
N LEU A 52 10.85 -17.39 3.69
CA LEU A 52 10.62 -17.05 2.29
C LEU A 52 11.93 -16.93 1.50
N THR A 53 13.00 -16.47 2.14
CA THR A 53 14.27 -16.15 1.49
C THR A 53 15.35 -17.23 1.66
N GLU A 54 15.02 -18.32 2.35
CA GLU A 54 15.93 -19.45 2.54
C GLU A 54 16.45 -19.98 1.20
N GLY A 55 17.78 -20.09 1.10
CA GLY A 55 18.49 -20.57 -0.10
C GLY A 55 18.44 -19.62 -1.30
N VAL A 56 17.93 -18.39 -1.16
CA VAL A 56 17.90 -17.40 -2.24
C VAL A 56 19.15 -16.53 -2.19
N ASN A 57 19.94 -16.59 -3.25
CA ASN A 57 21.20 -15.83 -3.37
C ASN A 57 21.10 -14.65 -4.36
N ASP A 58 19.90 -14.35 -4.86
CA ASP A 58 19.64 -13.29 -5.84
C ASP A 58 18.64 -12.27 -5.27
N THR A 59 19.04 -10.99 -5.30
CA THR A 59 18.26 -9.88 -4.75
C THR A 59 16.86 -9.79 -5.37
N TRP A 60 16.74 -9.98 -6.68
CA TRP A 60 15.44 -9.85 -7.35
C TRP A 60 14.49 -11.02 -7.04
N ASN A 61 15.03 -12.24 -6.90
CA ASN A 61 14.25 -13.37 -6.42
C ASN A 61 13.79 -13.18 -4.96
N THR A 62 14.63 -12.58 -4.10
CA THR A 62 14.22 -12.17 -2.74
C THR A 62 13.05 -11.19 -2.80
N VAL A 63 13.19 -10.09 -3.55
CA VAL A 63 12.12 -9.10 -3.74
C VAL A 63 10.84 -9.76 -4.26
N LYS A 64 10.96 -10.62 -5.27
CA LYS A 64 9.82 -11.33 -5.84
C LYS A 64 9.09 -12.18 -4.81
N ARG A 65 9.79 -12.99 -4.02
CA ARG A 65 9.15 -13.87 -3.02
C ARG A 65 8.44 -13.07 -1.93
N LEU A 66 9.06 -12.01 -1.43
CA LEU A 66 8.46 -11.13 -0.43
C LEU A 66 7.24 -10.39 -0.99
N PHE A 67 7.37 -9.85 -2.20
CA PHE A 67 6.28 -9.18 -2.92
C PHE A 67 5.09 -10.12 -3.14
N GLU A 68 5.33 -11.33 -3.66
CA GLU A 68 4.27 -12.30 -3.95
C GLU A 68 3.60 -12.79 -2.66
N PHE A 69 4.35 -12.95 -1.55
CA PHE A 69 3.74 -13.24 -0.25
C PHE A 69 2.80 -12.11 0.17
N VAL A 70 3.26 -10.86 0.21
CA VAL A 70 2.41 -9.74 0.64
C VAL A 70 1.24 -9.54 -0.31
N ARG A 71 1.44 -9.69 -1.63
CA ARG A 71 0.38 -9.60 -2.63
C ARG A 71 -0.71 -10.62 -2.39
N ASP A 72 -0.36 -11.90 -2.23
CA ASP A 72 -1.33 -13.01 -2.31
C ASP A 72 -1.71 -13.64 -0.96
N ARG A 73 -0.91 -13.48 0.10
CA ARG A 73 -1.20 -14.02 1.44
C ARG A 73 -1.85 -13.01 2.36
N ILE A 74 -1.77 -11.72 2.04
CA ILE A 74 -2.49 -10.67 2.74
C ILE A 74 -3.68 -10.28 1.87
N ILE A 75 -4.88 -10.64 2.28
CA ILE A 75 -6.09 -10.42 1.48
C ILE A 75 -6.34 -8.92 1.33
N TYR A 76 -6.62 -8.45 0.11
CA TYR A 76 -7.04 -7.06 -0.08
C TYR A 76 -8.42 -6.85 0.53
N ASP A 77 -8.48 -6.02 1.58
CA ASP A 77 -9.72 -5.51 2.14
C ASP A 77 -9.82 -4.02 1.79
N PHE A 78 -10.91 -3.62 1.12
CA PHE A 78 -11.12 -2.23 0.73
C PHE A 78 -11.62 -1.35 1.90
N ALA A 79 -12.13 -1.98 2.96
CA ALA A 79 -12.53 -1.32 4.19
C ALA A 79 -12.19 -2.21 5.39
N PRO A 80 -10.89 -2.35 5.70
CA PRO A 80 -10.47 -3.13 6.85
C PRO A 80 -11.08 -2.59 8.13
N GLU A 81 -11.29 -3.50 9.07
CA GLU A 81 -11.52 -3.11 10.46
C GLU A 81 -10.28 -2.46 11.01
N ILE A 82 -10.47 -1.32 11.63
CA ILE A 82 -9.43 -0.60 12.32
C ILE A 82 -9.97 -0.45 13.73
N GLU A 83 -9.17 -0.76 14.75
CA GLU A 83 -9.49 -0.68 16.19
C GLU A 83 -8.65 0.40 16.88
N GLY A 84 -7.41 0.59 16.42
CA GLY A 84 -6.51 1.58 16.99
C GLY A 84 -5.21 1.74 16.20
N PRO A 85 -4.29 2.60 16.69
CA PRO A 85 -3.02 2.89 16.02
C PRO A 85 -2.14 1.67 15.74
N GLU A 86 -2.24 0.63 16.57
CA GLU A 86 -1.53 -0.64 16.46
C GLU A 86 -1.85 -1.42 15.17
N ASP A 87 -2.97 -1.12 14.51
CA ASP A 87 -3.38 -1.75 13.25
C ASP A 87 -2.56 -1.31 12.03
N TRP A 88 -1.71 -0.30 12.20
CA TRP A 88 -0.71 0.09 11.22
C TRP A 88 0.61 -0.66 11.41
N GLN A 89 0.83 -1.34 12.53
CA GLN A 89 2.08 -2.05 12.76
C GLN A 89 2.23 -3.25 11.80
N ALA A 90 3.40 -3.40 11.16
CA ALA A 90 3.62 -4.47 10.20
C ALA A 90 3.40 -5.86 10.82
N SER A 91 3.85 -6.08 12.05
CA SER A 91 3.62 -7.32 12.79
C SER A 91 2.13 -7.61 13.04
N THR A 92 1.32 -6.59 13.33
CA THR A 92 -0.14 -6.70 13.49
C THR A 92 -0.81 -7.02 12.15
N ILE A 93 -0.40 -6.33 11.09
CA ILE A 93 -0.91 -6.55 9.72
C ILE A 93 -0.61 -7.99 9.26
N LEU A 94 0.60 -8.48 9.53
CA LEU A 94 0.98 -9.87 9.24
C LEU A 94 0.06 -10.87 9.95
N LYS A 95 -0.20 -10.67 11.25
CA LYS A 95 -1.10 -11.55 12.04
C LYS A 95 -2.54 -11.50 11.54
N ARG A 96 -3.01 -10.31 11.15
CA ARG A 96 -4.35 -10.09 10.61
C ARG A 96 -4.55 -10.78 9.25
N GLY A 97 -3.51 -10.84 8.42
CA GLY A 97 -3.57 -11.49 7.11
C GLY A 97 -4.47 -10.79 6.09
N SER A 98 -4.86 -9.53 6.33
CA SER A 98 -5.65 -8.71 5.42
C SER A 98 -5.41 -7.22 5.65
N GLY A 99 -5.68 -6.42 4.62
CA GLY A 99 -5.60 -4.97 4.69
C GLY A 99 -5.72 -4.30 3.32
N PHE A 100 -5.85 -2.98 3.35
CA PHE A 100 -5.81 -2.12 2.16
C PHE A 100 -4.38 -1.72 1.73
N CYS A 101 -4.26 -0.85 0.73
CA CYS A 101 -2.96 -0.47 0.14
C CYS A 101 -1.94 0.05 1.17
N HIS A 102 -2.34 0.84 2.16
CA HIS A 102 -1.44 1.34 3.21
C HIS A 102 -0.85 0.22 4.05
N GLN A 103 -1.69 -0.66 4.60
CA GLN A 103 -1.24 -1.79 5.43
C GLN A 103 -0.36 -2.76 4.63
N LYS A 104 -0.73 -3.05 3.39
CA LYS A 104 0.08 -3.91 2.51
C LYS A 104 1.42 -3.27 2.15
N ALA A 105 1.47 -1.95 1.92
CA ALA A 105 2.72 -1.22 1.66
C ALA A 105 3.63 -1.18 2.91
N ILE A 106 3.06 -0.97 4.11
CA ILE A 106 3.79 -1.04 5.37
C ILE A 106 4.43 -2.43 5.55
N LEU A 107 3.65 -3.50 5.38
CA LEU A 107 4.17 -4.85 5.56
C LEU A 107 5.24 -5.21 4.53
N LEU A 108 5.05 -4.86 3.26
CA LEU A 108 6.06 -5.09 2.24
C LEU A 108 7.35 -4.30 2.53
N THR A 109 7.24 -3.07 3.03
CA THR A 109 8.40 -2.28 3.47
C THR A 109 9.14 -2.98 4.60
N ALA A 110 8.43 -3.49 5.61
CA ALA A 110 9.02 -4.24 6.72
C ALA A 110 9.74 -5.50 6.23
N PHE A 111 9.13 -6.25 5.31
CA PHE A 111 9.71 -7.48 4.76
C PHE A 111 11.00 -7.23 3.98
N LEU A 112 11.03 -6.17 3.17
CA LEU A 112 12.22 -5.77 2.41
C LEU A 112 13.34 -5.32 3.36
N ARG A 113 13.04 -4.50 4.37
CA ARG A 113 14.03 -4.05 5.36
C ARG A 113 14.59 -5.18 6.21
N ALA A 114 13.74 -6.14 6.61
CA ALA A 114 14.19 -7.37 7.30
C ALA A 114 15.14 -8.22 6.43
N SER A 115 15.05 -8.11 5.11
CA SER A 115 16.00 -8.69 4.15
C SER A 115 17.19 -7.78 3.83
N ARG A 116 17.39 -6.70 4.60
CA ARG A 116 18.44 -5.68 4.42
C ARG A 116 18.39 -4.96 3.07
N LEU A 117 17.20 -4.86 2.48
CA LEU A 117 16.96 -4.07 1.27
C LEU A 117 16.34 -2.73 1.68
N PRO A 118 16.99 -1.58 1.38
CA PRO A 118 16.40 -0.29 1.64
C PRO A 118 15.06 -0.17 0.95
N ALA A 119 14.02 0.16 1.71
CA ALA A 119 12.66 0.28 1.18
C ALA A 119 11.97 1.51 1.76
N ALA A 120 11.35 2.31 0.90
CA ALA A 120 10.61 3.51 1.26
C ALA A 120 9.12 3.34 0.96
N LEU A 121 8.27 4.02 1.71
CA LEU A 121 6.87 4.19 1.35
C LEU A 121 6.74 5.26 0.27
N VAL A 122 5.85 5.05 -0.68
CA VAL A 122 5.51 6.01 -1.73
C VAL A 122 4.01 6.22 -1.71
N PHE A 123 3.58 7.45 -1.97
CA PHE A 123 2.15 7.78 -2.06
C PHE A 123 1.84 8.42 -3.41
N GLN A 124 0.64 8.15 -3.93
CA GLN A 124 0.21 8.62 -5.25
C GLN A 124 -1.26 9.06 -5.22
N ASN A 125 -1.61 10.05 -6.02
CA ASN A 125 -2.99 10.27 -6.42
C ASN A 125 -3.28 9.41 -7.64
N VAL A 126 -4.36 8.65 -7.59
CA VAL A 126 -4.70 7.68 -8.63
C VAL A 126 -6.18 7.76 -8.98
N VAL A 127 -6.51 7.32 -10.19
CA VAL A 127 -7.88 7.04 -10.62
C VAL A 127 -8.03 5.54 -10.80
N ASP A 128 -8.95 4.95 -10.04
CA ASP A 128 -9.44 3.60 -10.26
C ASP A 128 -10.72 3.67 -11.11
N HIS A 129 -10.57 3.31 -12.39
CA HIS A 129 -11.65 3.30 -13.36
C HIS A 129 -12.69 2.20 -13.13
N VAL A 130 -12.37 1.20 -12.31
CA VAL A 130 -13.34 0.17 -11.95
C VAL A 130 -14.24 0.67 -10.83
N ILE A 131 -13.71 1.46 -9.89
CA ILE A 131 -14.52 2.16 -8.88
C ILE A 131 -15.47 3.16 -9.54
N LEU A 132 -15.00 3.89 -10.55
CA LEU A 132 -15.83 4.81 -11.36
C LEU A 132 -17.12 4.17 -11.88
N ASN A 133 -17.06 2.90 -12.26
CA ASN A 133 -18.20 2.18 -12.86
C ASN A 133 -18.85 1.20 -11.89
N SER A 134 -18.74 1.48 -10.58
CA SER A 134 -19.22 0.62 -9.51
C SER A 134 -20.23 1.34 -8.62
N ARG A 135 -20.81 0.61 -7.66
CA ARG A 135 -21.66 1.18 -6.61
C ARG A 135 -20.97 2.29 -5.78
N TYR A 136 -19.64 2.36 -5.80
CA TYR A 136 -18.84 3.35 -5.06
C TYR A 136 -18.74 4.69 -5.78
N GLU A 137 -19.16 4.82 -7.05
CA GLU A 137 -19.03 6.06 -7.85
C GLU A 137 -19.54 7.32 -7.12
N LYS A 138 -20.67 7.20 -6.40
CA LYS A 138 -21.27 8.32 -5.64
C LYS A 138 -20.47 8.71 -4.40
N LEU A 139 -19.66 7.81 -3.87
CA LEU A 139 -18.84 8.01 -2.67
C LEU A 139 -17.40 8.40 -3.03
N LEU A 140 -16.92 7.95 -4.18
CA LEU A 140 -15.60 8.21 -4.72
C LEU A 140 -15.77 8.90 -6.08
N PRO A 141 -16.10 10.21 -6.09
CA PRO A 141 -16.36 10.94 -7.31
C PRO A 141 -15.14 10.88 -8.23
N ASN A 142 -15.40 10.66 -9.51
CA ASN A 142 -14.38 10.50 -10.54
C ASN A 142 -13.41 9.30 -10.33
N GLY A 143 -13.72 8.38 -9.40
CA GLY A 143 -12.88 7.23 -9.03
C GLY A 143 -11.51 7.61 -8.51
N ARG A 144 -11.35 8.85 -8.05
CA ARG A 144 -10.10 9.32 -7.46
C ARG A 144 -9.91 8.68 -6.10
N LEU A 145 -8.76 8.05 -5.92
CA LEU A 145 -8.26 7.57 -4.65
C LEU A 145 -7.03 8.42 -4.30
N PRO A 146 -7.18 9.42 -3.42
CA PRO A 146 -6.02 10.14 -2.92
C PRO A 146 -5.18 9.21 -2.04
N LEU A 147 -3.87 9.47 -2.00
CA LEU A 147 -2.91 8.80 -1.09
C LEU A 147 -2.82 7.28 -1.27
N HIS A 148 -2.96 6.76 -2.48
CA HIS A 148 -2.65 5.36 -2.74
C HIS A 148 -1.21 5.05 -2.34
N ALA A 149 -1.04 4.11 -1.42
CA ALA A 149 0.25 3.73 -0.87
C ALA A 149 0.86 2.53 -1.59
N LEU A 150 2.15 2.61 -1.87
CA LEU A 150 2.97 1.54 -2.42
C LEU A 150 4.38 1.62 -1.83
N VAL A 151 5.30 0.76 -2.29
CA VAL A 151 6.68 0.70 -1.80
C VAL A 151 7.64 1.03 -2.92
N ALA A 152 8.81 1.58 -2.61
CA ALA A 152 9.96 1.57 -3.50
C ALA A 152 11.13 0.85 -2.82
N VAL A 153 11.80 -0.04 -3.54
CA VAL A 153 13.02 -0.73 -3.07
C VAL A 153 14.24 -0.15 -3.77
N ASN A 154 15.33 0.10 -3.05
CA ASN A 154 16.61 0.51 -3.63
C ASN A 154 17.47 -0.72 -3.92
N ILE A 155 17.89 -0.89 -5.17
CA ILE A 155 18.80 -1.96 -5.61
C ILE A 155 19.86 -1.32 -6.51
N ASN A 156 21.12 -1.40 -6.11
CA ASN A 156 22.25 -0.79 -6.81
C ASN A 156 22.02 0.71 -7.08
N ASP A 157 21.68 1.45 -6.02
CA ASP A 157 21.45 2.91 -6.03
C ASP A 157 20.29 3.37 -6.92
N LYS A 158 19.41 2.45 -7.34
CA LYS A 158 18.20 2.76 -8.10
C LYS A 158 16.95 2.32 -7.36
N TRP A 159 15.97 3.22 -7.28
CA TRP A 159 14.66 2.95 -6.70
C TRP A 159 13.72 2.31 -7.71
N TYR A 160 13.04 1.24 -7.30
CA TYR A 160 12.02 0.53 -8.08
C TYR A 160 10.71 0.49 -7.31
N ARG A 161 9.64 1.08 -7.86
CA ARG A 161 8.32 1.04 -7.23
C ARG A 161 7.68 -0.34 -7.37
N LEU A 162 7.03 -0.79 -6.30
CA LEU A 162 6.40 -2.09 -6.11
C LEU A 162 5.01 -1.90 -5.51
N ASP A 163 3.98 -2.29 -6.25
CA ASP A 163 2.58 -2.21 -5.84
C ASP A 163 1.98 -3.62 -5.69
N ALA A 164 1.94 -4.08 -4.44
CA ALA A 164 1.40 -5.37 -4.05
C ALA A 164 -0.08 -5.33 -3.66
N THR A 165 -0.80 -4.25 -3.99
CA THR A 165 -2.15 -3.96 -3.44
C THR A 165 -3.20 -4.99 -3.81
N LEU A 166 -3.27 -5.43 -5.06
CA LEU A 166 -4.35 -6.32 -5.53
C LEU A 166 -3.86 -7.77 -5.56
N ASP A 167 -4.46 -8.62 -4.73
CA ASP A 167 -4.15 -10.04 -4.66
C ASP A 167 -4.58 -10.80 -5.94
N ALA A 168 -3.95 -11.95 -6.18
CA ALA A 168 -4.21 -12.77 -7.36
C ALA A 168 -5.67 -13.26 -7.45
N GLU A 169 -6.33 -13.52 -6.32
CA GLU A 169 -7.71 -13.99 -6.32
C GLU A 169 -8.68 -12.90 -6.78
N LEU A 170 -8.53 -11.68 -6.25
CA LEU A 170 -9.29 -10.51 -6.68
C LEU A 170 -9.05 -10.22 -8.16
N CYS A 171 -7.77 -10.21 -8.59
CA CYS A 171 -7.43 -9.97 -9.99
C CYS A 171 -8.10 -10.98 -10.92
N ARG A 172 -8.12 -12.27 -10.53
CA ARG A 172 -8.82 -13.32 -11.28
C ARG A 172 -10.33 -13.10 -11.31
N LYS A 173 -10.97 -12.82 -10.17
CA LYS A 173 -12.43 -12.59 -10.09
C LYS A 173 -12.88 -11.40 -10.92
N LYS A 174 -12.07 -10.34 -11.01
CA LYS A 174 -12.40 -9.09 -11.70
C LYS A 174 -11.81 -8.97 -13.10
N ALA A 175 -11.09 -9.99 -13.56
CA ALA A 175 -10.35 -9.98 -14.84
C ALA A 175 -9.36 -8.80 -14.95
N TYR A 176 -8.72 -8.44 -13.83
CA TYR A 176 -7.61 -7.49 -13.82
C TYR A 176 -6.32 -8.18 -14.22
N ARG A 177 -5.33 -7.39 -14.63
CA ARG A 177 -3.98 -7.88 -14.87
C ARG A 177 -3.24 -7.95 -13.55
N LEU A 178 -2.64 -9.10 -13.27
CA LEU A 178 -1.83 -9.32 -12.09
C LEU A 178 -0.48 -8.60 -12.22
N THR A 179 -0.07 -7.85 -11.20
CA THR A 179 1.27 -7.27 -11.10
C THR A 179 2.31 -8.37 -10.88
N LYS A 180 3.46 -8.31 -11.55
CA LYS A 180 4.53 -9.31 -11.41
C LYS A 180 5.88 -8.60 -11.32
N VAL A 181 6.72 -9.05 -10.41
CA VAL A 181 8.10 -8.56 -10.32
C VAL A 181 8.88 -9.05 -11.52
N ILE A 182 9.43 -8.10 -12.28
CA ILE A 182 10.38 -8.33 -13.37
C ILE A 182 11.69 -7.65 -12.95
N PRO A 183 12.83 -8.37 -12.92
CA PRO A 183 14.11 -7.79 -12.53
C PRO A 183 14.46 -6.53 -13.34
N GLY A 184 14.76 -5.44 -12.66
CA GLY A 184 15.14 -4.17 -13.29
C GLY A 184 13.97 -3.31 -13.77
N GLU A 185 12.72 -3.71 -13.48
CA GLU A 185 11.51 -2.96 -13.83
C GLU A 185 10.71 -2.57 -12.60
N GLU A 186 9.90 -1.51 -12.73
CA GLU A 186 8.91 -1.17 -11.71
C GLU A 186 7.69 -2.10 -11.84
N THR A 187 7.09 -2.43 -10.69
CA THR A 187 5.90 -3.29 -10.60
C THR A 187 4.71 -2.46 -10.16
N LEU A 188 4.05 -1.79 -11.09
CA LEU A 188 2.89 -0.92 -10.82
C LEU A 188 1.58 -1.58 -11.27
N LEU A 189 0.45 -1.18 -10.67
CA LEU A 189 -0.87 -1.65 -11.10
C LEU A 189 -1.09 -1.35 -12.59
N PRO A 190 -1.55 -2.34 -13.39
CA PRO A 190 -1.63 -2.15 -14.83
C PRO A 190 -2.75 -1.16 -15.21
N LYS A 191 -2.44 -0.29 -16.18
CA LYS A 191 -3.39 0.71 -16.71
C LYS A 191 -4.64 0.10 -17.35
N LEU A 192 -4.54 -1.14 -17.81
CA LEU A 192 -5.61 -1.85 -18.51
C LEU A 192 -5.94 -3.17 -17.81
N THR A 193 -7.21 -3.54 -17.81
CA THR A 193 -7.69 -4.89 -17.45
C THR A 193 -7.27 -5.92 -18.51
N LEU A 194 -7.59 -7.20 -18.29
CA LEU A 194 -7.39 -8.24 -19.31
C LEU A 194 -8.20 -7.98 -20.59
N LYS A 195 -9.35 -7.31 -20.47
CA LYS A 195 -10.23 -6.95 -21.59
C LYS A 195 -9.82 -5.67 -22.32
N GLY A 196 -8.75 -4.99 -21.87
CA GLY A 196 -8.31 -3.74 -22.48
C GLY A 196 -9.06 -2.48 -22.01
N ASN A 197 -9.97 -2.61 -21.04
CA ASN A 197 -10.61 -1.44 -20.42
C ASN A 197 -9.64 -0.72 -19.46
N PRO A 198 -9.74 0.61 -19.30
CA PRO A 198 -9.02 1.35 -18.27
C PRO A 198 -9.21 0.74 -16.88
N HIS A 199 -8.14 0.70 -16.10
CA HIS A 199 -8.11 0.12 -14.76
C HIS A 199 -7.56 1.14 -13.77
N PHE A 200 -6.25 1.38 -13.80
CA PHE A 200 -5.58 2.18 -12.78
C PHE A 200 -4.65 3.21 -13.41
N ILE A 201 -4.91 4.50 -13.18
CA ILE A 201 -4.12 5.61 -13.72
C ILE A 201 -3.50 6.39 -12.57
N ILE A 202 -2.19 6.59 -12.61
CA ILE A 202 -1.48 7.46 -11.68
C ILE A 202 -1.61 8.91 -12.19
N GLU A 203 -2.26 9.77 -11.42
CA GLU A 203 -2.37 11.21 -11.73
C GLU A 203 -1.12 11.96 -11.29
N SER A 204 -0.62 11.69 -10.08
CA SER A 204 0.59 12.32 -9.55
C SER A 204 1.24 11.46 -8.47
N GLU A 205 2.56 11.53 -8.38
CA GLU A 205 3.31 11.02 -7.23
C GLU A 205 3.39 12.10 -6.15
N LEU A 206 3.24 11.68 -4.89
CA LEU A 206 3.24 12.55 -3.71
C LEU A 206 4.54 12.45 -2.90
N GLY A 207 5.50 11.65 -3.40
CA GLY A 207 6.85 11.51 -2.86
C GLY A 207 7.07 10.25 -2.02
N TYR A 208 8.28 10.19 -1.48
CA TYR A 208 8.88 9.06 -0.79
C TYR A 208 9.08 9.37 0.71
N PHE A 209 8.92 8.36 1.55
CA PHE A 209 8.99 8.48 3.00
C PHE A 209 9.72 7.30 3.64
N GLU A 210 10.65 7.57 4.56
CA GLU A 210 11.38 6.57 5.34
C GLU A 210 10.54 5.90 6.42
N SER A 211 9.47 6.56 6.86
CA SER A 211 8.52 6.00 7.82
C SER A 211 7.11 6.37 7.40
N TYR A 212 6.12 5.65 7.92
CA TYR A 212 4.73 5.96 7.62
C TYR A 212 4.33 7.29 8.27
N PRO A 213 3.83 8.29 7.50
CA PRO A 213 3.42 9.56 8.07
C PRO A 213 2.30 9.38 9.11
N ARG A 214 2.54 9.77 10.36
CA ARG A 214 1.58 9.60 11.46
C ARG A 214 0.30 10.38 11.18
N GLU A 215 0.41 11.51 10.51
CA GLU A 215 -0.69 12.36 10.07
C GLU A 215 -1.69 11.58 9.19
N PHE A 216 -1.24 10.67 8.32
CA PHE A 216 -2.15 9.87 7.50
C PHE A 216 -2.98 8.89 8.34
N ARG A 217 -2.35 8.26 9.34
CA ARG A 217 -3.06 7.39 10.31
C ARG A 217 -4.01 8.21 11.17
N ASP A 218 -3.51 9.30 11.76
CA ASP A 218 -4.24 10.13 12.70
C ASP A 218 -5.46 10.79 12.02
N LEU A 219 -5.32 11.15 10.74
CA LEU A 219 -6.42 11.65 9.93
C LEU A 219 -7.51 10.59 9.72
N LEU A 220 -7.14 9.34 9.45
CA LEU A 220 -8.12 8.25 9.36
C LEU A 220 -8.80 8.02 10.71
N LEU A 221 -8.03 7.94 11.80
CA LEU A 221 -8.55 7.75 13.16
C LEU A 221 -9.45 8.90 13.62
N LYS A 222 -9.15 10.15 13.22
CA LYS A 222 -10.00 11.30 13.53
C LYS A 222 -11.37 11.23 12.83
N ASN A 223 -11.42 10.63 11.63
CA ASN A 223 -12.63 10.43 10.82
C ASN A 223 -13.21 9.02 11.03
N TRP A 224 -13.10 8.50 12.25
CA TRP A 224 -13.49 7.13 12.61
C TRP A 224 -14.94 6.80 12.27
N ASN A 225 -15.85 7.74 12.51
CA ASN A 225 -17.27 7.52 12.28
C ASN A 225 -17.56 7.40 10.78
N GLU A 226 -16.95 8.26 9.96
CA GLU A 226 -16.99 8.20 8.51
C GLU A 226 -16.39 6.88 8.00
N TRP A 227 -15.27 6.44 8.59
CA TRP A 227 -14.65 5.15 8.28
C TRP A 227 -15.58 3.98 8.60
N ASN A 228 -16.26 3.98 9.76
CA ASN A 228 -17.23 2.96 10.11
C ASN A 228 -18.45 2.95 9.19
N LEU A 229 -18.92 4.13 8.78
CA LEU A 229 -20.00 4.25 7.79
C LEU A 229 -19.56 3.70 6.42
N TRP A 230 -18.34 4.01 5.99
CA TRP A 230 -17.72 3.45 4.80
C TRP A 230 -17.61 1.93 4.88
N GLN A 231 -17.07 1.42 5.98
CA GLN A 231 -16.93 0.00 6.24
C GLN A 231 -18.28 -0.72 6.21
N ALA A 232 -19.28 -0.19 6.91
CA ALA A 232 -20.63 -0.72 6.89
C ALA A 232 -21.23 -0.70 5.47
N TYR A 233 -20.96 0.36 4.70
CA TYR A 233 -21.40 0.45 3.31
C TYR A 233 -20.75 -0.63 2.43
N VAL A 234 -19.43 -0.80 2.51
CA VAL A 234 -18.65 -1.81 1.77
C VAL A 234 -19.11 -3.23 2.15
N ARG A 235 -19.29 -3.52 3.44
CA ARG A 235 -19.62 -4.85 3.98
C ARG A 235 -21.08 -5.29 3.83
N LYS A 236 -22.02 -4.43 3.37
CA LYS A 236 -23.45 -4.82 3.22
C LYS A 236 -23.61 -6.10 2.37
N LYS A 237 -24.01 -7.19 3.05
CA LYS A 237 -24.05 -8.63 2.67
C LYS A 237 -24.90 -9.05 1.45
N HIS A 238 -25.40 -8.14 0.62
CA HIS A 238 -26.08 -8.48 -0.64
C HIS A 238 -25.29 -8.13 -1.90
N LEU A 239 -24.08 -7.59 -1.74
CA LEU A 239 -23.32 -6.97 -2.83
C LEU A 239 -21.80 -7.05 -2.58
N THR A 240 -21.34 -8.03 -1.80
CA THR A 240 -19.91 -8.30 -1.58
C THR A 240 -19.35 -8.98 -2.83
N MET A 241 -18.32 -8.33 -3.40
CA MET A 241 -17.56 -8.78 -4.57
C MET A 241 -16.78 -10.06 -4.34
#